data_AF-A0A8J2KC52-F1
#
_entry.id   AF-A0A8J2KC52-F1
#
_cell.length_a   1.000
_cell.length_b   1.000
_cell.length_c   1.000
_cell.angle_alpha   90.00
_cell.angle_beta   90.00
_cell.angle_gamma   90.00
#
_symmetry.space_group_name_H-M   'P 1'
#
loop_
_entity.id
_entity.type
_entity.pdbx_description
1 polymer ?
#
loop_
_entity_poly.entity_id
_entity_poly.type
_entity_poly.pdbx_seq_one_letter_code
_entity_poly.pdbx_strand_id
1 'polypeptide(L)' 'PGPAMIIPEECSAENNSVTVAWQPPQTSFVEGYVLEIDDGAGGPFR' A
#
# COMPACT_ATOMS: atom_id res chain seq x y z
N PRO A 1 14.60 -5.44 -6.92
CA PRO A 1 13.79 -4.28 -6.47
C PRO A 1 13.54 -4.35 -4.95
N GLY A 2 13.68 -3.24 -4.24
CA GLY A 2 13.26 -3.16 -2.82
C GLY A 2 11.73 -3.10 -2.69
N PRO A 3 11.19 -3.10 -1.46
CA PRO A 3 9.77 -2.84 -1.24
C PRO A 3 9.42 -1.38 -1.58
N ALA A 4 8.18 -1.14 -2.01
CA ALA A 4 7.64 0.22 -2.10
C ALA A 4 7.63 0.86 -0.70
N MET A 5 7.83 2.17 -0.65
CA MET A 5 7.84 2.92 0.60
C MET A 5 6.53 3.68 0.73
N ILE A 6 5.75 3.39 1.78
CA ILE A 6 4.55 4.16 2.13
C ILE A 6 4.96 5.58 2.52
N ILE A 7 4.12 6.56 2.17
CA ILE A 7 4.27 7.97 2.54
C ILE A 7 3.13 8.30 3.53
N PRO A 8 3.34 8.14 4.85
CA PRO A 8 2.27 8.23 5.84
C PRO A 8 1.58 9.60 5.88
N GLU A 9 2.32 10.67 5.58
CA GLU A 9 1.82 12.04 5.59
C GLU A 9 0.81 12.32 4.47
N GLU A 10 0.86 11.53 3.40
CA GLU A 10 -0.06 11.59 2.26
C GLU A 10 -1.15 10.50 2.33
N CYS A 11 -1.07 9.61 3.32
CA CYS A 11 -2.14 8.67 3.59
C CYS A 11 -3.28 9.35 4.35
N SER A 12 -4.51 8.99 4.03
CA SER A 12 -5.68 9.50 4.74
C SER A 12 -6.74 8.44 4.95
N ALA A 13 -7.51 8.62 6.01
CA ALA A 13 -8.72 7.85 6.28
C ALA A 13 -9.85 8.85 6.51
N GLU A 14 -10.78 8.89 5.56
CA GLU A 14 -11.87 9.86 5.56
C GLU A 14 -13.19 9.14 5.32
N ASN A 15 -14.07 9.16 6.33
CA ASN A 15 -15.34 8.43 6.34
C ASN A 15 -15.15 6.92 6.08
N ASN A 16 -15.54 6.48 4.87
CA ASN A 16 -15.48 5.09 4.39
C ASN A 16 -14.42 4.92 3.29
N SER A 17 -13.50 5.86 3.14
CA SER A 17 -12.42 5.84 2.16
C SER A 17 -11.07 5.82 2.86
N VAL A 18 -10.15 5.01 2.33
CA VAL A 18 -8.75 4.99 2.72
C VAL A 18 -7.91 5.29 1.49
N THR A 19 -7.07 6.31 1.59
CA THR A 19 -6.05 6.63 0.59
C THR A 19 -4.71 6.14 1.11
N VAL A 20 -4.05 5.28 0.33
CA VAL A 20 -2.69 4.80 0.62
C VAL A 20 -1.76 5.37 -0.44
N ALA A 21 -0.72 6.07 -0.02
CA ALA A 21 0.29 6.67 -0.90
C ALA A 21 1.63 5.94 -0.73
N TRP A 22 2.31 5.65 -1.83
CA TRP A 22 3.62 5.00 -1.82
C TRP A 22 4.48 5.40 -3.02
N GLN A 23 5.79 5.19 -2.90
CA GLN A 23 6.77 5.44 -3.97
C GLN A 23 7.56 4.18 -4.35
N PRO A 24 7.99 4.06 -5.63
CA PRO A 24 8.90 3.00 -6.05
C PRO A 24 10.24 3.08 -5.31
N PRO A 25 10.96 1.95 -5.16
CA PRO A 25 12.36 1.99 -4.78
C PRO A 25 13.18 2.69 -5.88
N GLN A 26 14.11 3.57 -5.49
CA GLN A 26 14.85 4.48 -6.38
C GLN A 26 15.56 3.82 -7.58
N THR A 27 15.94 2.53 -7.46
CA THR A 27 16.67 1.80 -8.51
C THR A 27 15.82 0.77 -9.23
N SER A 28 14.49 0.91 -9.21
CA SER A 28 13.56 -0.10 -9.74
C SER A 28 12.76 0.43 -10.92
N PHE A 29 12.65 -0.39 -11.98
CA PHE A 29 11.65 -0.22 -13.01
C PHE A 29 10.45 -1.10 -12.65
N VAL A 30 9.38 -0.49 -12.16
CA VAL A 30 8.19 -1.19 -11.65
C VAL A 30 7.09 -1.12 -12.70
N GLU A 31 6.56 -2.28 -13.11
CA GLU A 31 5.47 -2.38 -14.09
C GLU A 31 4.08 -2.20 -13.45
N GLY A 32 3.95 -2.48 -12.15
CA GLY A 32 2.71 -2.34 -11.40
C GLY A 32 2.88 -2.69 -9.92
N TYR A 33 1.82 -2.45 -9.15
CA TYR A 33 1.73 -2.78 -7.72
C TYR A 33 0.49 -3.62 -7.46
N VAL A 34 0.56 -4.45 -6.42
CA VAL A 34 -0.60 -5.13 -5.84
C VAL A 34 -0.82 -4.51 -4.45
N LEU A 35 -2.05 -4.10 -4.19
CA LEU A 35 -2.49 -3.67 -2.86
C LEU A 35 -3.39 -4.76 -2.29
N GLU A 36 -2.98 -5.34 -1.17
CA GLU A 36 -3.72 -6.35 -0.42
C GLU A 36 -4.27 -5.72 0.87
N ILE A 37 -5.46 -6.15 1.29
CA ILE A 37 -6.16 -5.61 2.46
C ILE A 37 -6.65 -6.78 3.30
N ASP A 38 -6.12 -6.87 4.52
CA ASP A 38 -6.49 -7.86 5.53
C ASP A 38 -7.52 -7.24 6.50
N ASP A 39 -8.57 -8.00 6.82
CA ASP A 39 -9.65 -7.58 7.73
C ASP A 39 -9.32 -7.81 9.22
N GLY A 40 -8.12 -8.32 9.52
CA GLY A 40 -7.63 -8.64 10.85
C GLY A 40 -8.24 -9.91 11.46
N ALA A 41 -9.09 -10.65 10.74
CA ALA A 41 -9.80 -11.81 11.27
C ALA A 41 -8.97 -13.12 11.22
N GLY A 42 -7.75 -13.07 10.67
CA GLY A 42 -6.87 -14.24 10.53
C GLY A 42 -7.40 -15.30 9.55
N GLY A 43 -8.27 -14.88 8.62
CA GLY A 43 -8.87 -15.71 7.58
C GLY A 43 -7.96 -15.91 6.35
N PRO A 44 -8.49 -16.52 5.27
CA PRO A 44 -7.73 -16.74 4.04
C PRO A 44 -7.56 -15.48 3.17
N PHE A 45 -8.29 -14.40 3.50
CA PHE A 45 -8.13 -13.10 2.85
C PHE A 45 -6.91 -12.43 3.49
N ARG A 46 -5.85 -12.26 2.68
CA ARG A 46 -4.66 -11.48 2.99
C ARG A 46 -4.74 -10.17 2.21
#